data_AF-A0A2H0N6B0-F1
#
_entry.id   AF-A0A2H0N6B0-F1
#
_cell.length_a   1.000
_cell.length_b   1.000
_cell.length_c   1.000
_cell.angle_alpha   90.00
_cell.angle_beta   90.00
_cell.angle_gamma   90.00
#
_symmetry.space_group_name_H-M   'P 1'
#
loop_
_entity.id
_entity.type
_entity.pdbx_description
1 polymer ?
#
loop_
_entity_poly.entity_id
_entity_poly.type
_entity_poly.pdbx_seq_one_letter_code
_entity_poly.pdbx_strand_id
1 'polypeptide(L)'
;MSIVLCNLPCMLETLKKYHRYTYGIAYVFFILILLLLLKYLSSQPIVFLALFIYGSFAINWFYARFLNVPILPHVLASTFSPIGFFYLMGYSHELPNTWSFIKGTIDLYRHNMKIFLEYSLVFFIFSVVVTSLSTYIEVWENHIGNTSGILLGIFLLFRLLVILFGFVLSIAFLRVVAARIIGVAPHHMSSEIFDAFSLFWSCVFVTLVLMVLLFVLNITQAFFPIFIFLAILIIWFIFSIHAVVIENIRGFSAFGYSKKLVRGRAWSVLWILVALTGLFAFIAYFIQGILVAPFFDMLLQVVSTGSSFSIILNNIFALINAFVQTMLMPLYAFIPSTLLYFQLKRLHEEKKEV
;
A
#
# COMPACT_ATOMS: atom_id res chain seq x y z
N MET A 1 -2.01 -42.11 -31.02
CA MET A 1 -2.91 -41.74 -29.90
C MET A 1 -2.20 -41.72 -28.53
N SER A 2 -1.21 -42.59 -28.24
CA SER A 2 -0.46 -42.57 -26.95
C SER A 2 0.43 -41.35 -26.70
N ILE A 3 0.93 -40.65 -27.72
CA ILE A 3 1.82 -39.49 -27.54
C ILE A 3 1.04 -38.25 -27.03
N VAL A 4 -0.26 -38.15 -27.32
CA VAL A 4 -1.11 -37.01 -26.88
C VAL A 4 -1.49 -37.15 -25.40
N LEU A 5 -1.70 -38.38 -24.92
CA LEU A 5 -2.02 -38.66 -23.51
C LEU A 5 -0.81 -38.48 -22.59
N CYS A 6 0.41 -38.75 -23.08
CA CYS A 6 1.64 -38.58 -22.29
C CYS A 6 1.97 -37.10 -22.00
N ASN A 7 1.57 -36.19 -22.90
CA ASN A 7 1.80 -34.75 -22.75
C ASN A 7 0.64 -34.02 -22.05
N LEU A 8 -0.50 -34.67 -21.85
CA LEU A 8 -1.67 -34.05 -21.20
C LEU A 8 -1.39 -33.52 -19.79
N PRO A 9 -0.64 -34.22 -18.91
CA PRO A 9 -0.30 -33.71 -17.57
C PRO A 9 0.57 -32.46 -17.64
N CYS A 10 1.60 -32.47 -18.49
CA CYS A 10 2.52 -31.35 -18.70
C CYS A 10 1.80 -30.13 -19.31
N MET A 11 0.88 -30.38 -20.25
CA MET A 11 0.05 -29.32 -20.85
C MET A 11 -0.96 -28.73 -19.84
N LEU A 12 -1.58 -29.57 -19.00
CA LEU A 12 -2.45 -29.15 -17.91
C LEU A 12 -1.69 -28.33 -16.85
N GLU A 13 -0.46 -28.70 -16.54
CA GLU A 13 0.41 -27.97 -15.62
C GLU A 13 0.84 -26.61 -16.20
N THR A 14 1.08 -26.57 -17.51
CA THR A 14 1.36 -25.33 -18.24
C THR A 14 0.14 -24.42 -18.29
N LEU A 15 -1.06 -24.96 -18.55
CA LEU A 15 -2.34 -24.24 -18.47
C LEU A 15 -2.62 -23.74 -17.05
N LYS A 16 -2.33 -24.54 -16.01
CA LYS A 16 -2.36 -24.09 -14.61
C LYS A 16 -1.34 -23.00 -14.31
N LYS A 17 -0.25 -22.89 -15.04
CA LYS A 17 0.70 -21.78 -14.89
C LYS A 17 0.19 -20.47 -15.51
N TYR A 18 -0.56 -20.56 -16.61
CA TYR A 18 -1.05 -19.39 -17.35
C TYR A 18 -2.51 -18.99 -17.08
N HIS A 19 -3.26 -19.77 -16.30
CA HIS A 19 -4.70 -19.50 -16.03
C HIS A 19 -5.00 -18.10 -15.47
N ARG A 20 -4.09 -17.50 -14.69
CA ARG A 20 -4.26 -16.12 -14.19
C ARG A 20 -4.23 -15.10 -15.31
N TYR A 21 -3.34 -15.28 -16.28
CA TYR A 21 -3.23 -14.39 -17.43
C TYR A 21 -4.42 -14.55 -18.37
N THR A 22 -4.87 -15.79 -18.63
CA THR A 22 -6.05 -16.03 -19.48
C THR A 22 -7.32 -15.47 -18.84
N TYR A 23 -7.49 -15.60 -17.52
CA TYR A 23 -8.60 -14.97 -16.79
C TYR A 23 -8.53 -13.44 -16.84
N GLY A 24 -7.36 -12.86 -16.59
CA GLY A 24 -7.17 -11.41 -16.69
C GLY A 24 -7.50 -10.88 -18.08
N ILE A 25 -7.04 -11.58 -19.14
CA ILE A 25 -7.37 -11.25 -20.53
C ILE A 25 -8.88 -11.36 -20.77
N ALA A 26 -9.51 -12.45 -20.36
CA ALA A 26 -10.96 -12.65 -20.54
C ALA A 26 -11.78 -11.55 -19.85
N TYR A 27 -11.39 -11.14 -18.64
CA TYR A 27 -12.05 -10.06 -17.92
C TYR A 27 -11.85 -8.69 -18.59
N VAL A 28 -10.65 -8.41 -19.12
CA VAL A 28 -10.40 -7.19 -19.90
C VAL A 28 -11.22 -7.18 -21.19
N PHE A 29 -11.30 -8.30 -21.91
CA PHE A 29 -12.16 -8.43 -23.09
C PHE A 29 -13.63 -8.21 -22.73
N PHE A 30 -14.10 -8.77 -21.61
CA PHE A 30 -15.44 -8.52 -21.11
C PHE A 30 -15.70 -7.03 -20.85
N ILE A 31 -14.78 -6.33 -20.18
CA ILE A 31 -14.87 -4.88 -19.97
C ILE A 31 -14.88 -4.12 -21.30
N LEU A 32 -14.02 -4.47 -22.26
CA LEU A 32 -13.96 -3.81 -23.57
C LEU A 32 -15.26 -4.00 -24.36
N ILE A 33 -15.81 -5.20 -24.39
CA ILE A 33 -17.11 -5.50 -25.02
C ILE A 33 -18.20 -4.65 -24.36
N LEU A 34 -18.20 -4.59 -23.03
CA LEU A 34 -19.17 -3.81 -22.27
C LEU A 34 -19.02 -2.31 -22.57
N LEU A 35 -17.81 -1.76 -22.62
CA LEU A 35 -17.55 -0.37 -23.01
C LEU A 35 -17.96 -0.06 -24.45
N LEU A 36 -17.81 -1.00 -25.39
CA LEU A 36 -18.32 -0.85 -26.75
C LEU A 36 -19.86 -0.83 -26.75
N LEU A 37 -20.49 -1.69 -25.95
CA LEU A 37 -21.94 -1.70 -25.77
C LEU A 37 -22.46 -0.43 -25.09
N LEU A 38 -21.67 0.23 -24.23
CA LEU A 38 -22.04 1.51 -23.60
C LEU A 38 -22.40 2.58 -24.65
N LYS A 39 -21.73 2.59 -25.81
CA LYS A 39 -22.06 3.52 -26.89
C LYS A 39 -23.47 3.28 -27.45
N TYR A 40 -23.92 2.02 -27.49
CA TYR A 40 -25.24 1.61 -27.98
C TYR A 40 -26.32 1.66 -26.90
N LEU A 41 -25.95 1.41 -25.63
CA LEU A 41 -26.81 1.39 -24.46
C LEU A 41 -26.79 2.71 -23.67
N SER A 42 -26.27 3.78 -24.26
CA SER A 42 -26.15 5.09 -23.60
C SER A 42 -27.51 5.65 -23.15
N SER A 43 -28.59 5.27 -23.84
CA SER A 43 -29.97 5.60 -23.47
C SER A 43 -30.57 4.71 -22.37
N GLN A 44 -29.88 3.64 -21.95
CA GLN A 44 -30.35 2.66 -20.97
C GLN A 44 -29.26 2.30 -19.93
N PRO A 45 -28.86 3.24 -19.06
CA PRO A 45 -27.79 3.04 -18.09
C PRO A 45 -28.06 1.89 -17.10
N ILE A 46 -29.33 1.63 -16.79
CA ILE A 46 -29.74 0.53 -15.89
C ILE A 46 -29.42 -0.83 -16.50
N VAL A 47 -29.68 -1.00 -17.80
CA VAL A 47 -29.39 -2.26 -18.52
C VAL A 47 -27.88 -2.50 -18.58
N PHE A 48 -27.11 -1.44 -18.87
CA PHE A 48 -25.65 -1.50 -18.84
C PHE A 48 -25.12 -1.92 -17.46
N LEU A 49 -25.63 -1.31 -16.38
CA LEU A 49 -25.22 -1.64 -15.01
C LEU A 49 -25.58 -3.09 -14.64
N ALA A 50 -26.77 -3.56 -15.02
CA ALA A 50 -27.20 -4.94 -14.78
C ALA A 50 -26.31 -5.95 -15.52
N LEU A 51 -26.01 -5.70 -16.80
CA LEU A 51 -25.08 -6.53 -17.58
C LEU A 51 -23.67 -6.51 -16.99
N PHE A 52 -23.21 -5.33 -16.55
CA PHE A 52 -21.91 -5.19 -15.91
C PHE A 52 -21.83 -6.04 -14.66
N ILE A 53 -22.78 -5.91 -13.73
CA ILE A 53 -22.81 -6.64 -12.45
C ILE A 53 -22.96 -8.15 -12.70
N TYR A 54 -23.87 -8.56 -13.58
CA TYR A 54 -24.16 -9.98 -13.80
C TYR A 54 -23.01 -10.70 -14.53
N GLY A 55 -22.49 -10.12 -15.61
CA GLY A 55 -21.40 -10.74 -16.38
C GLY A 55 -20.12 -10.83 -15.55
N SER A 56 -19.81 -9.75 -14.85
CA SER A 56 -18.81 -9.70 -13.79
C SER A 56 -18.93 -10.81 -12.74
N PHE A 57 -20.12 -10.94 -12.13
CA PHE A 57 -20.41 -11.94 -11.11
C PHE A 57 -20.17 -13.35 -11.66
N ALA A 58 -20.69 -13.63 -12.86
CA ALA A 58 -20.52 -14.91 -13.52
C ALA A 58 -19.04 -15.23 -13.78
N ILE A 59 -18.27 -14.29 -14.35
CA ILE A 59 -16.83 -14.48 -14.61
C ILE A 59 -16.07 -14.79 -13.32
N ASN A 60 -16.30 -14.01 -12.27
CA ASN A 60 -15.66 -14.22 -10.97
C ASN A 60 -16.09 -15.54 -10.33
N TRP A 61 -17.37 -15.92 -10.44
CA TRP A 61 -17.89 -17.21 -9.93
C TRP A 61 -17.23 -18.41 -10.60
N PHE A 62 -17.20 -18.44 -11.93
CA PHE A 62 -16.57 -19.54 -12.67
C PHE A 62 -15.08 -19.64 -12.34
N TYR A 63 -14.39 -18.51 -12.23
CA TYR A 63 -12.97 -18.51 -11.93
C TYR A 63 -12.64 -18.87 -10.47
N ALA A 64 -13.42 -18.39 -9.51
CA ALA A 64 -13.31 -18.80 -8.11
C ALA A 64 -13.54 -20.29 -7.93
N ARG A 65 -14.50 -20.88 -8.66
CA ARG A 65 -14.71 -22.33 -8.73
C ARG A 65 -13.50 -23.05 -9.32
N PHE A 66 -12.92 -22.54 -10.40
CA PHE A 66 -11.71 -23.10 -11.02
C PHE A 66 -10.51 -23.09 -10.06
N LEU A 67 -10.37 -22.03 -9.26
CA LEU A 67 -9.32 -21.87 -8.26
C LEU A 67 -9.55 -22.70 -6.97
N ASN A 68 -10.71 -23.36 -6.83
CA ASN A 68 -11.16 -24.02 -5.60
C ASN A 68 -11.14 -23.09 -4.38
N VAL A 69 -11.60 -21.85 -4.56
CA VAL A 69 -11.71 -20.87 -3.46
C VAL A 69 -12.81 -21.32 -2.47
N PRO A 70 -12.63 -21.18 -1.15
CA PRO A 70 -13.66 -21.49 -0.17
C PRO A 70 -14.97 -20.72 -0.43
N ILE A 71 -16.11 -21.31 -0.06
CA ILE A 71 -17.46 -20.81 -0.43
C ILE A 71 -17.67 -19.34 -0.05
N LEU A 72 -17.30 -18.93 1.17
CA LEU A 72 -17.55 -17.56 1.62
C LEU A 72 -16.72 -16.52 0.81
N PRO A 73 -15.38 -16.63 0.69
CA PRO A 73 -14.60 -15.76 -0.20
C PRO A 73 -15.02 -15.84 -1.67
N HIS A 74 -15.50 -17.00 -2.14
CA HIS A 74 -16.02 -17.17 -3.48
C HIS A 74 -17.26 -16.28 -3.70
N VAL A 75 -18.27 -16.38 -2.83
CA VAL A 75 -19.47 -15.55 -2.91
C VAL A 75 -19.10 -14.06 -2.85
N LEU A 76 -18.25 -13.67 -1.91
CA LEU A 76 -17.82 -12.26 -1.77
C LEU A 76 -17.08 -11.76 -3.02
N ALA A 77 -16.17 -12.54 -3.58
CA ALA A 77 -15.45 -12.15 -4.80
C ALA A 77 -16.38 -12.08 -6.03
N SER A 78 -17.41 -12.91 -6.10
CA SER A 78 -18.40 -12.80 -7.17
C SER A 78 -19.29 -11.57 -7.00
N THR A 79 -19.73 -11.25 -5.79
CA THR A 79 -20.62 -10.12 -5.52
C THR A 79 -19.94 -8.77 -5.72
N PHE A 80 -18.69 -8.59 -5.27
CA PHE A 80 -17.99 -7.31 -5.33
C PHE A 80 -17.10 -7.19 -6.57
N SER A 81 -17.70 -7.28 -7.76
CA SER A 81 -17.01 -7.66 -8.99
C SER A 81 -15.62 -7.03 -9.27
N PRO A 82 -15.40 -5.71 -9.20
CA PRO A 82 -14.06 -5.19 -9.49
C PRO A 82 -13.05 -5.65 -8.44
N ILE A 83 -13.45 -5.59 -7.16
CA ILE A 83 -12.63 -5.96 -6.00
C ILE A 83 -12.38 -7.48 -5.99
N GLY A 84 -13.42 -8.26 -6.27
CA GLY A 84 -13.36 -9.70 -6.32
C GLY A 84 -12.53 -10.25 -7.47
N PHE A 85 -12.55 -9.59 -8.64
CA PHE A 85 -11.63 -9.92 -9.73
C PHE A 85 -10.17 -9.79 -9.27
N PHE A 86 -9.82 -8.68 -8.63
CA PHE A 86 -8.48 -8.47 -8.10
C PHE A 86 -8.13 -9.45 -6.97
N TYR A 87 -9.10 -9.80 -6.12
CA TYR A 87 -8.94 -10.87 -5.12
C TYR A 87 -8.57 -12.20 -5.76
N LEU A 88 -9.30 -12.62 -6.79
CA LEU A 88 -9.09 -13.89 -7.44
C LEU A 88 -7.78 -13.92 -8.24
N MET A 89 -7.43 -12.80 -8.90
CA MET A 89 -6.11 -12.62 -9.53
C MET A 89 -4.96 -12.73 -8.52
N GLY A 90 -5.19 -12.24 -7.29
CA GLY A 90 -4.27 -12.31 -6.18
C GLY A 90 -4.26 -13.64 -5.42
N TYR A 91 -5.24 -14.51 -5.63
CA TYR A 91 -5.36 -15.74 -4.84
C TYR A 91 -4.20 -16.70 -5.12
N SER A 92 -3.47 -17.09 -4.07
CA SER A 92 -2.37 -18.06 -4.13
C SER A 92 -2.49 -19.06 -3.01
N HIS A 93 -2.38 -20.35 -3.34
CA HIS A 93 -2.31 -21.42 -2.35
C HIS A 93 -0.98 -21.43 -1.58
N GLU A 94 0.08 -20.78 -2.10
CA GLU A 94 1.38 -20.69 -1.43
C GLU A 94 1.38 -19.68 -0.27
N LEU A 95 0.49 -18.68 -0.30
CA LEU A 95 0.46 -17.61 0.70
C LEU A 95 -0.68 -17.84 1.69
N PRO A 96 -0.47 -17.52 2.98
CA PRO A 96 -1.54 -17.52 3.95
C PRO A 96 -2.70 -16.63 3.50
N ASN A 97 -3.92 -16.97 3.92
CA ASN A 97 -5.09 -16.16 3.60
C ASN A 97 -4.96 -14.75 4.19
N THR A 98 -5.57 -13.75 3.55
CA THR A 98 -5.53 -12.35 4.01
C THR A 98 -5.98 -12.21 5.47
N TRP A 99 -6.95 -13.03 5.90
CA TRP A 99 -7.43 -13.05 7.28
C TRP A 99 -6.32 -13.39 8.30
N SER A 100 -5.45 -14.35 8.00
CA SER A 100 -4.32 -14.67 8.87
C SER A 100 -3.34 -13.51 8.99
N PHE A 101 -3.12 -12.74 7.92
CA PHE A 101 -2.31 -11.52 7.97
C PHE A 101 -2.98 -10.41 8.79
N ILE A 102 -4.29 -10.22 8.66
CA ILE A 102 -5.05 -9.26 9.49
C ILE A 102 -4.92 -9.63 10.96
N LYS A 103 -5.19 -10.90 11.30
CA LYS A 103 -5.08 -11.41 12.66
C LYS A 103 -3.64 -11.27 13.19
N GLY A 104 -2.65 -11.70 12.42
CA GLY A 104 -1.24 -11.55 12.79
C GLY A 104 -0.82 -10.10 12.99
N THR A 105 -1.37 -9.17 12.20
CA THR A 105 -1.13 -7.72 12.34
C THR A 105 -1.71 -7.20 13.64
N ILE A 106 -2.97 -7.52 13.92
CA ILE A 106 -3.67 -7.10 15.15
C ILE A 106 -3.01 -7.71 16.38
N ASP A 107 -2.68 -9.00 16.34
CA ASP A 107 -2.03 -9.70 17.44
C ASP A 107 -0.65 -9.09 17.70
N LEU A 108 0.18 -8.87 16.69
CA LEU A 108 1.49 -8.26 16.87
C LEU A 108 1.38 -6.83 17.44
N TYR A 109 0.41 -6.05 16.96
CA TYR A 109 0.14 -4.71 17.48
C TYR A 109 -0.28 -4.74 18.95
N ARG A 110 -1.23 -5.62 19.30
CA ARG A 110 -1.75 -5.75 20.67
C ARG A 110 -0.66 -6.15 21.66
N HIS A 111 0.18 -7.12 21.30
CA HIS A 111 1.25 -7.61 22.18
C HIS A 111 2.41 -6.60 22.34
N ASN A 112 2.59 -5.70 21.38
CA ASN A 112 3.71 -4.73 21.36
C ASN A 112 3.21 -3.27 21.42
N MET A 113 1.99 -3.05 21.89
CA MET A 113 1.30 -1.76 21.80
C MET A 113 2.12 -0.62 22.42
N LYS A 114 2.77 -0.85 23.56
CA LYS A 114 3.60 0.17 24.23
C LYS A 114 4.70 0.71 23.30
N ILE A 115 5.48 -0.19 22.70
CA ILE A 115 6.61 0.21 21.83
C ILE A 115 6.08 0.87 20.56
N PHE A 116 5.01 0.33 19.98
CA PHE A 116 4.43 0.91 18.76
C PHE A 116 3.84 2.29 19.03
N LEU A 117 3.20 2.50 20.18
CA LEU A 117 2.72 3.82 20.61
C LEU A 117 3.88 4.80 20.86
N GLU A 118 4.98 4.36 21.46
CA GLU A 118 6.17 5.21 21.64
C GLU A 118 6.68 5.73 20.29
N TYR A 119 6.83 4.85 19.29
CA TYR A 119 7.22 5.28 17.93
C TYR A 119 6.15 6.17 17.29
N SER A 120 4.87 5.80 17.38
CA SER A 120 3.75 6.59 16.83
C SER A 120 3.68 8.00 17.43
N LEU A 121 3.97 8.16 18.73
CA LEU A 121 4.03 9.47 19.38
C LEU A 121 5.21 10.31 18.87
N VAL A 122 6.37 9.70 18.63
CA VAL A 122 7.50 10.40 18.00
C VAL A 122 7.12 10.82 16.58
N PHE A 123 6.55 9.93 15.76
CA PHE A 123 6.03 10.28 14.43
C PHE A 123 5.02 11.43 14.50
N PHE A 124 4.12 11.41 15.48
CA PHE A 124 3.16 12.49 15.69
C PHE A 124 3.85 13.82 16.00
N ILE A 125 4.88 13.85 16.86
CA ILE A 125 5.66 15.07 17.13
C ILE A 125 6.28 15.61 15.83
N PHE A 126 6.85 14.74 14.99
CA PHE A 126 7.37 15.14 13.67
C PHE A 126 6.27 15.71 12.79
N SER A 127 5.09 15.08 12.74
CA SER A 127 3.95 15.61 11.99
C SER A 127 3.48 16.97 12.54
N VAL A 128 3.44 17.16 13.86
CA VAL A 128 3.09 18.46 14.48
C VAL A 128 4.04 19.54 14.04
N VAL A 129 5.36 19.26 14.04
CA VAL A 129 6.37 20.22 13.58
C VAL A 129 6.17 20.55 12.10
N VAL A 130 6.02 19.54 11.22
CA VAL A 130 5.82 19.77 9.76
C VAL A 130 4.53 20.55 9.47
N THR A 131 3.43 20.20 10.12
CA THR A 131 2.14 20.86 9.91
C THR A 131 2.18 22.29 10.43
N SER A 132 2.73 22.52 11.63
CA SER A 132 2.84 23.86 12.22
C SER A 132 3.73 24.78 11.38
N LEU A 133 4.84 24.27 10.83
CA LEU A 133 5.68 25.02 9.90
C LEU A 133 4.91 25.40 8.63
N SER A 134 4.12 24.48 8.08
CA SER A 134 3.31 24.74 6.89
C SER A 134 2.27 25.83 7.16
N THR A 135 1.56 25.76 8.28
CA THR A 135 0.59 26.78 8.69
C THR A 135 1.25 28.13 8.93
N TYR A 136 2.44 28.14 9.54
CA TYR A 136 3.18 29.40 9.75
C TYR A 136 3.52 30.08 8.43
N ILE A 137 3.99 29.33 7.43
CA ILE A 137 4.28 29.85 6.09
C ILE A 137 3.01 30.43 5.45
N GLU A 138 1.89 29.71 5.52
CA GLU A 138 0.61 30.16 4.95
C GLU A 138 0.09 31.44 5.62
N VAL A 139 0.14 31.54 6.95
CA VAL A 139 -0.24 32.76 7.68
C VAL A 139 0.67 33.92 7.28
N TRP A 140 1.97 33.67 7.21
CA TRP A 140 2.96 34.68 6.86
C TRP A 140 2.74 35.24 5.44
N GLU A 141 2.60 34.37 4.45
CA GLU A 141 2.35 34.74 3.05
C GLU A 141 1.08 35.59 2.90
N ASN A 142 0.03 35.27 3.66
CA ASN A 142 -1.23 36.01 3.64
C ASN A 142 -1.18 37.40 4.31
N HIS A 143 -0.28 37.63 5.28
CA HIS A 143 -0.26 38.89 6.06
C HIS A 143 0.84 39.86 5.66
N ILE A 144 2.01 39.36 5.24
CA ILE A 144 3.22 40.19 5.03
C ILE A 144 3.50 40.42 3.53
N GLY A 145 2.74 39.76 2.65
CA GLY A 145 2.97 39.79 1.20
C GLY A 145 4.12 38.87 0.79
N ASN A 146 4.53 38.98 -0.49
CA ASN A 146 5.51 38.08 -1.11
C ASN A 146 6.78 37.95 -0.24
N THR A 147 6.98 36.78 0.36
CA THR A 147 8.13 36.48 1.22
C THR A 147 9.45 36.82 0.53
N SER A 148 10.39 37.41 1.28
CA SER A 148 11.78 37.40 0.85
C SER A 148 12.20 35.94 0.64
N GLY A 149 12.66 35.60 -0.57
CA GLY A 149 12.94 34.20 -0.95
C GLY A 149 13.93 33.49 -0.01
N ILE A 150 14.71 34.24 0.77
CA ILE A 150 15.63 33.74 1.78
C ILE A 150 14.88 33.06 2.95
N LEU A 151 13.84 33.69 3.51
CA LEU A 151 13.09 33.11 4.62
C LEU A 151 12.39 31.82 4.19
N LEU A 152 11.74 31.85 3.01
CA LEU A 152 11.15 30.65 2.40
C LEU A 152 12.20 29.54 2.23
N GLY A 153 13.40 29.88 1.75
CA GLY A 153 14.51 28.93 1.62
C GLY A 153 14.93 28.29 2.94
N ILE A 154 15.04 29.06 4.02
CA ILE A 154 15.34 28.55 5.37
C ILE A 154 14.23 27.61 5.85
N PHE A 155 12.96 27.98 5.66
CA PHE A 155 11.83 27.13 6.03
C PHE A 155 11.79 25.81 5.27
N LEU A 156 12.04 25.85 3.95
CA LEU A 156 12.09 24.65 3.12
C LEU A 156 13.25 23.73 3.54
N LEU A 157 14.42 24.30 3.88
CA LEU A 157 15.56 23.54 4.38
C LEU A 157 15.24 22.88 5.73
N PHE A 158 14.61 23.60 6.65
CA PHE A 158 14.20 23.04 7.93
C PHE A 158 13.16 21.93 7.75
N ARG A 159 12.16 22.13 6.89
CA ARG A 159 11.17 21.10 6.54
C ARG A 159 11.82 19.85 5.95
N LEU A 160 12.82 20.03 5.07
CA LEU A 160 13.59 18.92 4.52
C LEU A 160 14.29 18.13 5.63
N LEU A 161 14.97 18.79 6.57
CA LEU A 161 15.64 18.11 7.69
C LEU A 161 14.65 17.29 8.55
N VAL A 162 13.46 17.83 8.82
CA VAL A 162 12.41 17.14 9.58
C VAL A 162 11.91 15.89 8.82
N ILE A 163 11.74 15.98 7.49
CA ILE A 163 11.38 14.83 6.65
C ILE A 163 12.48 13.77 6.63
N LEU A 164 13.75 14.17 6.49
CA LEU A 164 14.89 13.25 6.50
C LEU A 164 15.01 12.51 7.84
N PHE A 165 14.78 13.20 8.96
CA PHE A 165 14.76 12.55 10.26
C PHE A 165 13.57 11.59 10.42
N GLY A 166 12.38 11.99 9.96
CA GLY A 166 11.20 11.09 9.92
C GLY A 166 11.44 9.84 9.07
N PHE A 167 12.26 9.94 8.03
CA PHE A 167 12.69 8.80 7.23
C PHE A 167 13.62 7.86 8.01
N VAL A 168 14.60 8.39 8.76
CA VAL A 168 15.44 7.58 9.67
C VAL A 168 14.60 6.86 10.72
N LEU A 169 13.63 7.56 11.30
CA LEU A 169 12.70 6.97 12.27
C LEU A 169 11.88 5.83 11.67
N SER A 170 11.48 5.95 10.39
CA SER A 170 10.79 4.89 9.64
C SER A 170 11.67 3.65 9.46
N ILE A 171 12.96 3.82 9.17
CA ILE A 171 13.92 2.71 9.08
C ILE A 171 14.07 2.03 10.46
N ALA A 172 14.25 2.80 11.52
CA ALA A 172 14.37 2.29 12.88
C ALA A 172 13.10 1.52 13.30
N PHE A 173 11.92 2.06 13.00
CA PHE A 173 10.66 1.41 13.32
C PHE A 173 10.48 0.09 12.55
N LEU A 174 10.87 0.06 11.28
CA LEU A 174 10.84 -1.16 10.48
C LEU A 174 11.72 -2.27 11.08
N ARG A 175 12.90 -1.93 11.61
CA ARG A 175 13.77 -2.87 12.33
C ARG A 175 13.11 -3.41 13.60
N VAL A 176 12.47 -2.54 14.38
CA VAL A 176 11.74 -2.94 15.59
C VAL A 176 10.60 -3.90 15.26
N VAL A 177 9.81 -3.59 14.23
CA VAL A 177 8.74 -4.48 13.76
C VAL A 177 9.31 -5.84 13.32
N ALA A 178 10.42 -5.84 12.57
CA ALA A 178 11.08 -7.06 12.13
C ALA A 178 11.60 -7.91 13.31
N ALA A 179 12.26 -7.29 14.29
CA ALA A 179 12.73 -7.97 15.50
C ALA A 179 11.56 -8.62 16.26
N ARG A 180 10.44 -7.92 16.40
CA ARG A 180 9.24 -8.45 17.07
C ARG A 180 8.58 -9.60 16.32
N ILE A 181 8.61 -9.59 14.98
CA ILE A 181 8.10 -10.72 14.18
C ILE A 181 8.95 -11.98 14.37
N ILE A 182 10.27 -11.83 14.50
CA ILE A 182 11.20 -12.95 14.75
C ILE A 182 11.16 -13.38 16.24
N GLY A 183 10.49 -12.63 17.12
CA GLY A 183 10.41 -12.92 18.55
C GLY A 183 11.63 -12.45 19.36
N VAL A 184 12.47 -11.59 18.77
CA VAL A 184 13.63 -11.00 19.45
C VAL A 184 13.22 -9.69 20.14
N ALA A 185 13.80 -9.41 21.30
CA ALA A 185 13.63 -8.13 21.96
C ALA A 185 14.35 -7.03 21.16
N PRO A 186 13.66 -5.95 20.74
CA PRO A 186 14.28 -4.84 20.04
C PRO A 186 15.21 -4.08 20.99
N HIS A 187 16.24 -3.43 20.44
CA HIS A 187 17.07 -2.53 21.23
C HIS A 187 16.26 -1.30 21.66
N HIS A 188 16.85 -0.50 22.55
CA HIS A 188 16.30 0.80 22.89
C HIS A 188 16.13 1.66 21.63
N MET A 189 15.06 2.46 21.59
CA MET A 189 14.71 3.31 20.44
C MET A 189 15.88 4.17 19.95
N SER A 190 16.67 4.75 20.87
CA SER A 190 17.85 5.55 20.52
C SER A 190 18.92 4.74 19.77
N SER A 191 19.15 3.49 20.16
CA SER A 191 20.07 2.59 19.48
C SER A 191 19.57 2.22 18.09
N GLU A 192 18.28 1.90 17.96
CA GLU A 192 17.68 1.58 16.65
C GLU A 192 17.71 2.78 15.69
N ILE A 193 17.51 4.00 16.21
CA ILE A 193 17.66 5.25 15.44
C ILE A 193 19.12 5.45 15.01
N PHE A 194 20.08 5.26 15.92
CA PHE A 194 21.51 5.40 15.60
C PHE A 194 21.94 4.41 14.51
N ASP A 195 21.54 3.14 14.65
CA ASP A 195 21.87 2.12 13.66
C ASP A 195 21.19 2.39 12.31
N ALA A 196 19.97 2.95 12.33
CA ALA A 196 19.24 3.32 11.11
C ALA A 196 19.99 4.38 10.27
N PHE A 197 20.78 5.27 10.89
CA PHE A 197 21.61 6.22 10.14
C PHE A 197 22.64 5.53 9.24
N SER A 198 23.18 4.37 9.64
CA SER A 198 24.14 3.61 8.82
C SER A 198 23.52 3.07 7.52
N LEU A 199 22.19 2.94 7.49
CA LEU A 199 21.41 2.44 6.36
C LEU A 199 20.75 3.57 5.55
N PHE A 200 20.77 4.80 6.08
CA PHE A 200 20.04 5.96 5.56
C PHE A 200 20.26 6.16 4.06
N TRP A 201 21.52 6.27 3.61
CA TRP A 201 21.81 6.52 2.19
C TRP A 201 21.38 5.37 1.27
N SER A 202 21.44 4.13 1.75
CA SER A 202 20.97 2.98 0.97
C SER A 202 19.45 3.01 0.81
N CYS A 203 18.73 3.36 1.88
CA CYS A 203 17.27 3.52 1.84
C CYS A 203 16.84 4.74 1.02
N VAL A 204 17.57 5.86 1.09
CA VAL A 204 17.33 7.06 0.25
C VAL A 204 17.48 6.71 -1.22
N PHE A 205 18.56 6.01 -1.60
CA PHE A 205 18.77 5.56 -2.97
C PHE A 205 17.61 4.69 -3.46
N VAL A 206 17.19 3.70 -2.66
CA VAL A 206 16.07 2.82 -3.02
C VAL A 206 14.76 3.62 -3.19
N THR A 207 14.50 4.54 -2.26
CA THR A 207 13.28 5.37 -2.26
C THR A 207 13.25 6.31 -3.46
N LEU A 208 14.38 6.93 -3.82
CA LEU A 208 14.48 7.82 -4.97
C LEU A 208 14.15 7.07 -6.27
N VAL A 209 14.73 5.87 -6.47
CA VAL A 209 14.43 5.04 -7.65
C VAL A 209 12.95 4.67 -7.69
N LEU A 210 12.35 4.27 -6.55
CA LEU A 210 10.92 3.96 -6.47
C LEU A 210 10.04 5.19 -6.74
N MET A 211 10.43 6.37 -6.25
CA MET A 211 9.75 7.64 -6.52
C MET A 211 9.78 8.00 -8.00
N VAL A 212 10.92 7.82 -8.68
CA VAL A 212 11.04 8.03 -10.13
C VAL A 212 10.11 7.07 -10.87
N LEU A 213 10.05 5.78 -10.48
CA LEU A 213 9.12 4.82 -11.09
C LEU A 213 7.66 5.22 -10.88
N LEU A 214 7.27 5.66 -9.68
CA LEU A 214 5.92 6.14 -9.38
C LEU A 214 5.58 7.42 -10.15
N PHE A 215 6.53 8.33 -10.30
CA PHE A 215 6.38 9.56 -11.08
C PHE A 215 6.15 9.24 -12.56
N VAL A 216 6.97 8.37 -13.15
CA VAL A 216 6.79 7.90 -14.54
C VAL A 216 5.46 7.17 -14.69
N LEU A 217 5.02 6.38 -13.70
CA LEU A 217 3.71 5.72 -13.70
C LEU A 217 2.56 6.74 -13.75
N ASN A 218 2.67 7.83 -12.99
CA ASN A 218 1.67 8.88 -12.97
C ASN A 218 1.55 9.59 -14.33
N ILE A 219 2.67 9.92 -14.98
CA ILE A 219 2.67 10.58 -16.29
C ILE A 219 2.18 9.63 -17.40
N THR A 220 2.46 8.33 -17.28
CA THR A 220 2.13 7.33 -18.33
C THR A 220 0.73 6.73 -18.21
N GLN A 221 -0.14 7.27 -17.36
CA GLN A 221 -1.52 6.79 -17.19
C GLN A 221 -2.32 6.72 -18.50
N ALA A 222 -2.03 7.61 -19.47
CA ALA A 222 -2.66 7.59 -20.79
C ALA A 222 -2.24 6.39 -21.66
N PHE A 223 -1.07 5.79 -21.39
CA PHE A 223 -0.50 4.68 -22.16
C PHE A 223 -0.65 3.37 -21.40
N PHE A 224 -1.84 2.77 -21.48
CA PHE A 224 -2.23 1.59 -20.71
C PHE A 224 -1.21 0.43 -20.69
N PRO A 225 -0.56 0.04 -21.82
CA PRO A 225 0.45 -1.04 -21.78
C PRO A 225 1.69 -0.69 -20.95
N ILE A 226 2.17 0.56 -21.04
CA ILE A 226 3.33 1.05 -20.29
C ILE A 226 2.98 1.13 -18.80
N PHE A 227 1.77 1.61 -18.49
CA PHE A 227 1.24 1.67 -17.12
C PHE A 227 1.25 0.30 -16.43
N ILE A 228 0.71 -0.74 -17.09
CA ILE A 228 0.70 -2.10 -16.51
C ILE A 228 2.12 -2.61 -16.28
N PHE A 229 3.01 -2.44 -17.27
CA PHE A 229 4.39 -2.88 -17.16
C PHE A 229 5.10 -2.24 -15.96
N LEU A 230 4.93 -0.93 -15.79
CA LEU A 230 5.56 -0.17 -14.73
C LEU A 230 4.96 -0.47 -13.35
N ALA A 231 3.65 -0.73 -13.28
CA ALA A 231 3.00 -1.19 -12.05
C ALA A 231 3.56 -2.55 -11.60
N ILE A 232 3.76 -3.51 -12.53
CA ILE A 232 4.41 -4.79 -12.23
C ILE A 232 5.84 -4.58 -11.72
N LEU A 233 6.58 -3.65 -12.31
CA LEU A 233 7.94 -3.33 -11.91
C LEU A 233 8.00 -2.78 -10.46
N ILE A 234 7.08 -1.89 -10.09
CA ILE A 234 6.97 -1.36 -8.72
C ILE A 234 6.68 -2.50 -7.73
N ILE A 235 5.78 -3.42 -8.08
CA ILE A 235 5.45 -4.57 -7.24
C ILE A 235 6.67 -5.47 -7.02
N TRP A 236 7.51 -5.68 -8.05
CA TRP A 236 8.76 -6.44 -7.89
C TRP A 236 9.73 -5.78 -6.91
N PHE A 237 9.67 -4.47 -6.76
CA PHE A 237 10.63 -3.69 -5.98
C PHE A 237 10.07 -3.20 -4.64
N ILE A 238 8.83 -3.54 -4.30
CA ILE A 238 8.14 -3.04 -3.11
C ILE A 238 8.83 -3.41 -1.78
N PHE A 239 9.59 -4.52 -1.75
CA PHE A 239 10.33 -4.98 -0.58
C PHE A 239 11.82 -4.63 -0.61
N SER A 240 12.26 -3.74 -1.52
CA SER A 240 13.66 -3.35 -1.61
C SER A 240 14.13 -2.63 -0.34
N ILE A 241 13.25 -1.85 0.31
CA ILE A 241 13.55 -1.23 1.60
C ILE A 241 13.69 -2.30 2.68
N HIS A 242 12.78 -3.28 2.76
CA HIS A 242 12.90 -4.41 3.70
C HIS A 242 14.21 -5.17 3.52
N ALA A 243 14.65 -5.41 2.28
CA ALA A 243 15.92 -6.05 1.99
C ALA A 243 17.13 -5.26 2.52
N VAL A 244 17.10 -3.92 2.39
CA VAL A 244 18.16 -3.05 2.96
C VAL A 244 18.11 -3.10 4.49
N VAL A 245 16.92 -2.98 5.07
CA VAL A 245 16.76 -2.76 6.51
C VAL A 245 16.96 -4.04 7.33
N ILE A 246 16.45 -5.16 6.83
CA ILE A 246 16.42 -6.44 7.56
C ILE A 246 17.66 -7.28 7.21
N GLU A 247 18.10 -7.29 5.95
CA GLU A 247 19.20 -8.14 5.48
C GLU A 247 20.50 -7.36 5.22
N ASN A 248 20.50 -6.03 5.40
CA ASN A 248 21.64 -5.17 5.07
C ASN A 248 22.10 -5.29 3.60
N ILE A 249 21.19 -5.65 2.68
CA ILE A 249 21.46 -5.76 1.24
C ILE A 249 21.35 -4.36 0.62
N ARG A 250 22.46 -3.78 0.13
CA ARG A 250 22.53 -2.36 -0.30
C ARG A 250 22.48 -2.15 -1.82
N GLY A 251 22.07 -0.95 -2.24
CA GLY A 251 22.11 -0.52 -3.65
C GLY A 251 21.24 -1.37 -4.57
N PHE A 252 21.71 -1.63 -5.80
CA PHE A 252 20.97 -2.41 -6.81
C PHE A 252 20.70 -3.86 -6.40
N SER A 253 21.51 -4.43 -5.50
CA SER A 253 21.31 -5.80 -5.03
C SER A 253 20.01 -5.96 -4.24
N ALA A 254 19.53 -4.89 -3.57
CA ALA A 254 18.27 -4.88 -2.84
C ALA A 254 17.07 -5.10 -3.77
N PHE A 255 17.07 -4.44 -4.94
CA PHE A 255 16.06 -4.60 -5.97
C PHE A 255 16.06 -6.00 -6.57
N GLY A 256 17.26 -6.54 -6.81
CA GLY A 256 17.43 -7.92 -7.26
C GLY A 256 16.88 -8.93 -6.26
N TYR A 257 17.11 -8.71 -4.97
CA TYR A 257 16.59 -9.54 -3.88
C TYR A 257 15.06 -9.44 -3.77
N SER A 258 14.51 -8.22 -3.74
CA SER A 258 13.05 -7.99 -3.75
C SER A 258 12.38 -8.69 -4.95
N LYS A 259 12.95 -8.55 -6.15
CA LYS A 259 12.43 -9.21 -7.35
C LYS A 259 12.43 -10.74 -7.21
N LYS A 260 13.47 -11.34 -6.63
CA LYS A 260 13.54 -12.79 -6.39
C LYS A 260 12.43 -13.27 -5.46
N LEU A 261 12.11 -12.50 -4.42
CA LEU A 261 11.03 -12.82 -3.48
C LEU A 261 9.63 -12.76 -4.11
N VAL A 262 9.42 -11.79 -5.01
CA VAL A 262 8.09 -11.51 -5.59
C VAL A 262 7.84 -12.24 -6.92
N ARG A 263 8.90 -12.71 -7.60
CA ARG A 263 8.80 -13.35 -8.91
C ARG A 263 7.85 -14.56 -8.88
N GLY A 264 6.90 -14.58 -9.81
CA GLY A 264 5.89 -15.66 -9.93
C GLY A 264 4.67 -15.51 -9.01
N ARG A 265 4.67 -14.51 -8.11
CA ARG A 265 3.58 -14.27 -7.15
C ARG A 265 3.24 -12.78 -6.97
N ALA A 266 3.65 -11.93 -7.92
CA ALA A 266 3.49 -10.48 -7.86
C ALA A 266 2.04 -10.03 -7.61
N TRP A 267 1.07 -10.63 -8.33
CA TRP A 267 -0.35 -10.29 -8.14
C TRP A 267 -0.87 -10.64 -6.75
N SER A 268 -0.42 -11.76 -6.19
CA SER A 268 -0.80 -12.18 -4.84
C SER A 268 -0.22 -11.26 -3.77
N VAL A 269 1.03 -10.87 -3.95
CA VAL A 269 1.69 -9.87 -3.11
C VAL A 269 0.95 -8.54 -3.17
N LEU A 270 0.67 -8.03 -4.38
CA LEU A 270 -0.06 -6.77 -4.55
C LEU A 270 -1.41 -6.84 -3.86
N TRP A 271 -2.17 -7.91 -4.09
CA TRP A 271 -3.51 -8.02 -3.52
C TRP A 271 -3.51 -8.07 -1.99
N ILE A 272 -2.59 -8.83 -1.38
CA ILE A 272 -2.47 -8.89 0.08
C ILE A 272 -2.10 -7.51 0.62
N LEU A 273 -1.16 -6.80 -0.02
CA LEU A 273 -0.81 -5.43 0.39
C LEU A 273 -2.00 -4.49 0.25
N VAL A 274 -2.65 -4.44 -0.91
CA VAL A 274 -3.82 -3.57 -1.14
C VAL A 274 -4.95 -3.91 -0.18
N ALA A 275 -5.21 -5.19 0.09
CA ALA A 275 -6.25 -5.59 1.03
C ALA A 275 -5.92 -5.17 2.47
N LEU A 276 -4.69 -5.37 2.93
CA LEU A 276 -4.27 -5.00 4.29
C LEU A 276 -4.19 -3.49 4.46
N THR A 277 -3.42 -2.81 3.61
CA THR A 277 -3.26 -1.36 3.64
C THR A 277 -4.61 -0.67 3.40
N GLY A 278 -5.40 -1.16 2.44
CA GLY A 278 -6.70 -0.61 2.10
C GLY A 278 -7.74 -0.81 3.21
N LEU A 279 -7.76 -1.96 3.89
CA LEU A 279 -8.66 -2.19 5.02
C LEU A 279 -8.36 -1.22 6.17
N PHE A 280 -7.11 -1.14 6.60
CA PHE A 280 -6.75 -0.29 7.74
C PHE A 280 -6.79 1.20 7.38
N ALA A 281 -6.44 1.58 6.14
CA ALA A 281 -6.65 2.95 5.65
C ALA A 281 -8.15 3.29 5.60
N PHE A 282 -9.00 2.38 5.15
CA PHE A 282 -10.45 2.58 5.16
C PHE A 282 -10.97 2.79 6.59
N ILE A 283 -10.50 2.02 7.56
CA ILE A 283 -10.84 2.23 8.98
C ILE A 283 -10.37 3.61 9.45
N ALA A 284 -9.14 4.03 9.10
CA ALA A 284 -8.63 5.36 9.44
C ALA A 284 -9.50 6.48 8.84
N TYR A 285 -9.84 6.37 7.56
CA TYR A 285 -10.72 7.32 6.87
C TYR A 285 -12.14 7.30 7.43
N PHE A 286 -12.67 6.15 7.83
CA PHE A 286 -13.98 6.03 8.45
C PHE A 286 -14.03 6.75 9.79
N ILE A 287 -13.02 6.54 10.64
CA ILE A 287 -12.86 7.24 11.92
C ILE A 287 -12.80 8.76 11.68
N GLN A 288 -12.00 9.21 10.70
CA GLN A 288 -11.86 10.64 10.38
C GLN A 288 -13.14 11.25 9.79
N GLY A 289 -13.74 10.57 8.82
CA GLY A 289 -14.90 11.07 8.10
C GLY A 289 -16.19 11.11 8.91
N ILE A 290 -16.34 10.21 9.90
CA ILE A 290 -17.54 10.18 10.74
C ILE A 290 -17.37 10.99 12.01
N LEU A 291 -16.23 10.88 12.68
CA LEU A 291 -16.04 11.52 13.99
C LEU A 291 -15.54 12.96 13.87
N VAL A 292 -14.71 13.25 12.86
CA VAL A 292 -13.97 14.52 12.81
C VAL A 292 -14.54 15.46 11.75
N ALA A 293 -14.77 14.99 10.53
CA ALA A 293 -15.18 15.87 9.42
C ALA A 293 -16.49 16.66 9.66
N PRO A 294 -17.61 16.04 10.10
CA PRO A 294 -18.89 16.77 10.21
C PRO A 294 -18.85 17.88 11.26
N PHE A 295 -18.10 17.65 12.34
CA PHE A 295 -17.92 18.63 13.41
C PHE A 295 -17.09 19.83 12.93
N PHE A 296 -16.04 19.59 12.16
CA PHE A 296 -15.19 20.64 11.62
C PHE A 296 -15.87 21.40 10.48
N ASP A 297 -16.60 20.72 9.60
CA ASP A 297 -17.35 21.37 8.52
C ASP A 297 -18.41 22.33 9.09
N MET A 298 -19.11 21.92 10.16
CA MET A 298 -20.05 22.80 10.85
C MET A 298 -19.36 24.02 11.46
N LEU A 299 -18.20 23.85 12.08
CA LEU A 299 -17.41 24.96 12.64
C LEU A 299 -16.91 25.91 11.55
N LEU A 300 -16.39 25.38 10.44
CA LEU A 300 -15.86 26.18 9.34
C LEU A 300 -16.94 26.99 8.62
N GLN A 301 -18.18 26.51 8.56
CA GLN A 301 -19.30 27.27 7.98
C GLN A 301 -19.69 28.50 8.80
N VAL A 302 -19.42 28.50 10.10
CA VAL A 302 -19.71 29.65 11.00
C VAL A 302 -18.61 30.71 10.92
N VAL A 303 -17.43 30.35 10.41
CA VAL A 303 -16.25 31.21 10.37
C VAL A 303 -16.07 31.75 8.96
N SER A 304 -15.75 33.05 8.83
CA SER A 304 -15.44 33.63 7.51
C SER A 304 -14.20 32.95 6.92
N THR A 305 -14.37 32.46 5.68
CA THR A 305 -13.28 31.86 4.90
C THR A 305 -12.16 32.88 4.72
N GLY A 306 -10.93 32.49 5.07
CA GLY A 306 -9.75 33.35 4.99
C GLY A 306 -9.44 34.16 6.25
N SER A 307 -10.28 34.10 7.29
CA SER A 307 -9.92 34.65 8.60
C SER A 307 -8.79 33.86 9.26
N SER A 308 -7.95 34.51 10.07
CA SER A 308 -6.89 33.83 10.85
C SER A 308 -7.44 32.72 11.74
N PHE A 309 -8.69 32.85 12.21
CA PHE A 309 -9.38 31.83 12.98
C PHE A 309 -9.67 30.56 12.14
N SER A 310 -10.08 30.71 10.87
CA SER A 310 -10.26 29.56 9.96
C SER A 310 -8.96 28.79 9.72
N ILE A 311 -7.82 29.50 9.61
CA ILE A 311 -6.50 28.89 9.44
C ILE A 311 -6.11 28.08 10.70
N ILE A 312 -6.35 28.65 11.89
CA ILE A 312 -6.10 27.95 13.15
C ILE A 312 -6.96 26.68 13.27
N LEU A 313 -8.25 26.76 12.93
CA LEU A 313 -9.14 25.59 12.95
C LEU A 313 -8.68 24.50 11.97
N ASN A 314 -8.29 24.88 10.75
CA ASN A 314 -7.73 23.96 9.76
C ASN A 314 -6.46 23.28 10.27
N ASN A 315 -5.60 24.01 10.98
CA ASN A 315 -4.40 23.44 11.59
C ASN A 315 -4.75 22.44 12.71
N ILE A 316 -5.69 22.76 13.60
CA ILE A 316 -6.17 21.82 14.63
C ILE A 316 -6.71 20.55 13.98
N PHE A 317 -7.50 20.67 12.92
CA PHE A 317 -8.00 19.53 12.15
C PHE A 317 -6.86 18.69 11.55
N ALA A 318 -5.87 19.35 10.94
CA ALA A 318 -4.69 18.69 10.39
C ALA A 318 -3.88 17.95 11.46
N LEU A 319 -3.78 18.49 12.68
CA LEU A 319 -3.11 17.84 13.81
C LEU A 319 -3.89 16.62 14.31
N ILE A 320 -5.21 16.70 14.42
CA ILE A 320 -6.06 15.55 14.78
C ILE A 320 -5.93 14.45 13.72
N ASN A 321 -5.97 14.82 12.43
CA ASN A 321 -5.77 13.88 11.34
C ASN A 321 -4.39 13.21 11.42
N ALA A 322 -3.32 14.01 11.61
CA ALA A 322 -1.98 13.50 11.80
C ALA A 322 -1.86 12.54 13.00
N PHE A 323 -2.53 12.83 14.10
CA PHE A 323 -2.60 11.95 15.26
C PHE A 323 -3.23 10.60 14.90
N VAL A 324 -4.42 10.59 14.29
CA VAL A 324 -5.10 9.35 13.90
C VAL A 324 -4.24 8.54 12.91
N GLN A 325 -3.66 9.19 11.89
CA GLN A 325 -2.82 8.52 10.89
C GLN A 325 -1.57 7.90 11.53
N THR A 326 -0.85 8.65 12.37
CA THR A 326 0.38 8.16 13.01
C THR A 326 0.13 7.05 14.02
N MET A 327 -1.00 7.07 14.73
CA MET A 327 -1.41 5.98 15.63
C MET A 327 -1.77 4.69 14.88
N LEU A 328 -2.38 4.81 13.68
CA LEU A 328 -2.77 3.65 12.86
C LEU A 328 -1.67 3.18 11.90
N MET A 329 -0.62 3.99 11.70
CA MET A 329 0.50 3.70 10.79
C MET A 329 1.16 2.34 11.01
N PRO A 330 1.39 1.85 12.25
CA PRO A 330 1.89 0.49 12.46
C PRO A 330 1.00 -0.58 11.82
N LEU A 331 -0.32 -0.42 11.89
CA LEU A 331 -1.31 -1.39 11.41
C LEU A 331 -1.44 -1.41 9.89
N TYR A 332 -1.36 -0.26 9.20
CA TYR A 332 -1.54 -0.24 7.75
C TYR A 332 -0.24 -0.30 6.94
N ALA A 333 0.87 0.26 7.43
CA ALA A 333 2.09 0.40 6.63
C ALA A 333 3.20 -0.59 7.02
N PHE A 334 3.53 -0.68 8.30
CA PHE A 334 4.75 -1.37 8.74
C PHE A 334 4.55 -2.86 9.03
N ILE A 335 3.57 -3.22 9.86
CA ILE A 335 3.38 -4.62 10.28
C ILE A 335 2.96 -5.51 9.10
N PRO A 336 1.92 -5.17 8.29
CA PRO A 336 1.50 -6.01 7.17
C PRO A 336 2.60 -6.28 6.16
N SER A 337 3.33 -5.23 5.75
CA SER A 337 4.38 -5.33 4.75
C SER A 337 5.55 -6.17 5.24
N THR A 338 5.90 -6.06 6.52
CA THR A 338 6.98 -6.83 7.13
C THR A 338 6.61 -8.29 7.34
N LEU A 339 5.37 -8.58 7.77
CA LEU A 339 4.86 -9.95 7.86
C LEU A 339 4.88 -10.64 6.48
N LEU A 340 4.40 -9.93 5.45
CA LEU A 340 4.42 -10.46 4.09
C LEU A 340 5.84 -10.67 3.59
N TYR A 341 6.77 -9.76 3.89
CA TYR A 341 8.18 -9.92 3.57
C TYR A 341 8.78 -11.22 4.16
N PHE A 342 8.59 -11.47 5.45
CA PHE A 342 9.09 -12.70 6.09
C PHE A 342 8.46 -13.96 5.51
N GLN A 343 7.15 -13.93 5.21
CA GLN A 343 6.48 -15.05 4.57
C GLN A 343 7.05 -15.34 3.17
N LEU A 344 7.34 -14.30 2.39
CA LEU A 344 7.95 -14.44 1.07
C LEU A 344 9.39 -14.96 1.16
N LYS A 345 10.15 -14.50 2.15
CA LYS A 345 11.50 -14.98 2.44
C LYS A 345 11.49 -16.48 2.76
N ARG A 346 10.63 -16.91 3.68
CA ARG A 346 10.49 -18.33 4.05
C ARG A 346 10.20 -19.21 2.83
N LEU A 347 9.22 -18.82 2.02
CA LEU A 347 8.87 -19.53 0.79
C LEU A 347 9.99 -19.53 -0.28
N HIS A 348 10.89 -18.55 -0.25
CA HIS A 348 12.04 -18.51 -1.16
C HIS A 348 13.16 -19.45 -0.68
N GLU A 349 13.34 -19.57 0.62
CA GLU A 349 14.31 -20.49 1.25
C GLU A 349 13.88 -21.94 1.08
N GLU A 350 12.60 -22.27 1.33
CA GLU A 350 12.02 -23.60 1.09
C GLU A 350 12.24 -24.08 -0.37
N LYS A 351 12.24 -23.17 -1.35
CA LYS A 351 12.47 -23.49 -2.77
C LYS A 351 13.94 -23.71 -3.14
N LYS A 352 14.90 -23.41 -2.27
CA LYS A 352 16.33 -23.68 -2.51
C LYS A 352 16.76 -25.05 -2.01
N GLU A 353 16.00 -25.62 -1.08
CA GLU A 353 16.27 -26.94 -0.49
C GLU A 353 15.73 -28.10 -1.34
N VAL A 354 14.83 -27.79 -2.28
CA VAL A 354 14.29 -28.71 -3.30
C VAL A 354 15.03 -28.51 -4.60
#